data_AF-V6LYS5-F1
#
_entry.id   AF-V6LYS5-F1
#
_cell.length_a   1.000
_cell.length_b   1.000
_cell.length_c   1.000
_cell.angle_alpha   90.00
_cell.angle_beta   90.00
_cell.angle_gamma   90.00
#
_symmetry.space_group_name_H-M   'P 1'
#
loop_
_entity.id
_entity.type
_entity.pdbx_description
1 polymer ?
#
loop_
_entity_poly.entity_id
_entity_poly.type
_entity_poly.pdbx_seq_one_letter_code
_entity_poly.pdbx_strand_id
1 'polypeptide(L)'
;MKCLTHEQLIAYMEDRLSAVNKQKLESHLDHCSFCQKQLEQWIDHLEETVETSWENTLSEDLDQKIISTLSPHPVRVLNRANPMPTTSLWKKRSIIIMKRVTFAAAALTVVVSSGMLISPTFASYVHAAFTSSPIDKTAPEATESNDLRQMAYDIGIRKAAQNGFAQPVNKSTTDQGITLEIKEVVADPLRISILASVRDENGKPLEIFWQDMFARTDQEPIFTIKDQKGNILLPAHPSDTSKESIHNPNEEWDSARNTDGFLFLNRELRSYFGDLSKVPDELLVEFDIKKMGDTKGNWKLSVPVDMKKAKATTKTHEINKSYTTPQGLKLDVKQITFAPSGVEMVIDRSDAEDKRRKDYSYELVDDRGTVLGAWDSKEILRKASKQRNVIDGLKWRHSLPMESGSRDFHYFQPIDPSTSISFRLGSVYTEESAAFRATLDLDRIEKAPVTAEDQGDRFTFKKYEYVKDANRVVDVEGFDDGAYSFNTDGTATKLEGYHLAFEGMLGEEAAAMSPFRAYWSITDENGKKYDDVQYFIDRTDYKNGRAELTGSLIVLNIEPFPKQLTITATKRMVEHRNVDWDIPVLSEK
;
A
#
# COMPACT_ATOMS: atom_id res chain seq x y z
N MET A 1 21.51 -17.73 -24.75
CA MET A 1 20.21 -17.75 -24.03
C MET A 1 19.11 -17.44 -25.03
N LYS A 2 17.89 -17.97 -24.82
CA LYS A 2 16.71 -17.56 -25.61
C LYS A 2 16.43 -16.07 -25.34
N CYS A 3 15.88 -15.35 -26.31
CA CYS A 3 15.47 -13.96 -26.13
C CYS A 3 14.34 -13.87 -25.09
N LEU A 4 14.23 -12.73 -24.41
CA LEU A 4 13.17 -12.45 -23.45
C LEU A 4 11.80 -12.48 -24.15
N THR A 5 10.80 -13.03 -23.47
CA THR A 5 9.42 -13.01 -23.94
C THR A 5 8.81 -11.63 -23.71
N HIS A 6 7.74 -11.33 -24.44
CA HIS A 6 7.01 -10.07 -24.28
C HIS A 6 6.51 -9.88 -22.84
N GLU A 7 6.00 -10.94 -22.23
CA GLU A 7 5.52 -10.95 -20.84
C GLU A 7 6.64 -10.69 -19.82
N GLN A 8 7.87 -11.17 -20.07
CA GLN A 8 9.03 -10.87 -19.22
C GLN A 8 9.41 -9.40 -19.26
N LEU A 9 9.29 -8.76 -20.43
CA LEU A 9 9.51 -7.31 -20.57
C LEU A 9 8.43 -6.50 -19.87
N ILE A 10 7.16 -6.93 -19.91
CA ILE A 10 6.05 -6.29 -19.18
C ILE A 10 6.22 -6.46 -17.66
N ALA A 11 6.52 -7.67 -17.20
CA ALA A 11 6.74 -7.94 -15.78
C ALA A 11 7.93 -7.16 -15.22
N TYR A 12 8.97 -6.95 -16.03
CA TYR A 12 10.09 -6.07 -15.70
C TYR A 12 9.66 -4.60 -15.56
N MET A 13 8.87 -4.08 -16.52
CA MET A 13 8.39 -2.70 -16.51
C MET A 13 7.41 -2.40 -15.38
N GLU A 14 6.60 -3.38 -14.99
CA GLU A 14 5.61 -3.26 -13.90
C GLU A 14 6.14 -3.69 -12.54
N ASP A 15 7.46 -3.91 -12.43
CA ASP A 15 8.18 -4.31 -11.22
C ASP A 15 7.60 -5.56 -10.53
N ARG A 16 7.10 -6.50 -11.34
CA ARG A 16 6.51 -7.78 -10.90
C ARG A 16 7.54 -8.91 -10.78
N LEU A 17 8.84 -8.62 -10.97
CA LEU A 17 9.93 -9.60 -10.90
C LEU A 17 10.63 -9.58 -9.55
N SER A 18 11.04 -10.76 -9.05
CA SER A 18 11.93 -10.86 -7.89
C SER A 18 13.29 -10.21 -8.18
N ALA A 19 13.99 -9.75 -7.13
CA ALA A 19 15.29 -9.08 -7.28
C ALA A 19 16.32 -9.89 -8.10
N VAL A 20 16.34 -11.22 -7.92
CA VAL A 20 17.22 -12.13 -8.66
C VAL A 20 16.84 -12.20 -10.14
N ASN A 21 15.53 -12.27 -10.45
CA ASN A 21 15.05 -12.34 -11.82
C ASN A 21 15.18 -10.99 -12.55
N LYS A 22 15.00 -9.88 -11.82
CA LYS A 22 15.25 -8.54 -12.31
C LYS A 22 16.71 -8.37 -12.71
N GLN A 23 17.65 -8.77 -11.85
CA GLN A 23 19.09 -8.71 -12.14
C GLN A 23 19.50 -9.60 -13.32
N LYS A 24 18.93 -10.81 -13.43
CA LYS A 24 19.15 -11.71 -14.59
C LYS A 24 18.63 -11.10 -15.89
N LEU A 25 17.45 -10.46 -15.85
CA LEU A 25 16.82 -9.86 -17.02
C LEU A 25 17.55 -8.58 -17.45
N GLU A 26 17.95 -7.74 -16.49
CA GLU A 26 18.79 -6.55 -16.73
C GLU A 26 20.14 -6.94 -17.35
N SER A 27 20.78 -7.97 -16.81
CA SER A 27 22.01 -8.53 -17.39
C SER A 27 21.81 -9.03 -18.83
N HIS A 28 20.63 -9.57 -19.17
CA HIS A 28 20.29 -9.95 -20.53
C HIS A 28 20.02 -8.74 -21.43
N LEU A 29 19.23 -7.76 -20.95
CA LEU A 29 18.95 -6.52 -21.67
C LEU A 29 20.21 -5.75 -21.98
N ASP A 30 21.22 -5.75 -21.10
CA ASP A 30 22.52 -5.12 -21.34
C ASP A 30 23.26 -5.66 -22.57
N HIS A 31 22.99 -6.92 -22.95
CA HIS A 31 23.76 -7.66 -23.95
C HIS A 31 22.93 -8.13 -25.16
N CYS A 32 21.61 -7.92 -25.18
CA CYS A 32 20.72 -8.40 -26.22
C CYS A 32 19.99 -7.27 -26.96
N SER A 33 20.54 -6.85 -28.10
CA SER A 33 20.01 -5.76 -28.93
C SER A 33 18.60 -6.03 -29.49
N PHE A 34 18.21 -7.29 -29.63
CA PHE A 34 16.85 -7.67 -30.06
C PHE A 34 15.81 -7.40 -28.96
N CYS A 35 16.12 -7.73 -27.70
CA CYS A 35 15.22 -7.48 -26.57
C CYS A 35 15.18 -6.00 -26.19
N GLN A 36 16.31 -5.29 -26.31
CA GLN A 36 16.35 -3.82 -26.18
C GLN A 36 15.38 -3.16 -27.17
N LYS A 37 15.42 -3.56 -28.45
CA LYS A 37 14.52 -3.02 -29.48
C LYS A 37 13.05 -3.33 -29.23
N GLN A 38 12.72 -4.53 -28.75
CA GLN A 38 11.33 -4.87 -28.41
C GLN A 38 10.81 -4.05 -27.21
N LEU A 39 11.66 -3.81 -26.22
CA LEU A 39 11.32 -2.95 -25.08
C LEU A 39 11.12 -1.50 -25.51
N GLU A 40 12.01 -0.97 -26.36
CA GLU A 40 11.87 0.36 -26.95
C GLU A 40 10.55 0.50 -27.74
N GLN A 41 10.23 -0.46 -28.61
CA GLN A 41 8.99 -0.45 -29.39
C GLN A 41 7.73 -0.47 -28.50
N TRP A 42 7.80 -1.12 -27.34
CA TRP A 42 6.67 -1.19 -26.42
C TRP A 42 6.50 0.10 -25.62
N ILE A 43 7.60 0.74 -25.22
CA ILE A 43 7.59 2.08 -24.60
C ILE A 43 7.04 3.12 -25.57
N ASP A 44 7.49 3.08 -26.84
CA ASP A 44 7.00 3.97 -27.88
C ASP A 44 5.47 3.81 -28.09
N HIS A 45 4.93 2.58 -27.97
CA HIS A 45 3.48 2.33 -28.06
C HIS A 45 2.68 2.88 -26.87
N LEU A 46 3.27 2.88 -25.66
CA LEU A 46 2.67 3.47 -24.46
C LEU A 46 2.65 5.00 -24.52
N GLU A 47 3.70 5.62 -25.07
CA GLU A 47 3.71 7.08 -25.34
C GLU A 47 2.65 7.46 -26.38
N GLU A 48 2.48 6.67 -27.44
CA GLU A 48 1.47 6.92 -28.49
C GLU A 48 0.02 6.80 -27.97
N THR A 49 -0.23 5.92 -26.98
CA THR A 49 -1.53 5.81 -26.30
C THR A 49 -1.78 6.94 -25.28
N VAL A 50 -0.72 7.56 -24.77
CA VAL A 50 -0.81 8.74 -23.89
C VAL A 50 -0.99 10.02 -24.72
N GLU A 51 -0.28 10.19 -25.83
CA GLU A 51 -0.45 11.37 -26.71
C GLU A 51 -1.84 11.42 -27.35
N THR A 52 -2.39 10.29 -27.83
CA THR A 52 -3.75 10.24 -28.40
C THR A 52 -4.86 10.47 -27.38
N SER A 53 -4.58 10.34 -26.08
CA SER A 53 -5.54 10.57 -25.00
C SER A 53 -5.66 12.08 -24.64
N TRP A 54 -4.66 12.89 -24.99
CA TRP A 54 -4.57 14.30 -24.55
C TRP A 54 -4.95 15.32 -25.64
N GLU A 55 -5.14 14.91 -26.90
CA GLU A 55 -5.44 15.84 -28.01
C GLU A 55 -6.84 16.49 -27.95
N ASN A 56 -7.73 16.13 -27.01
CA ASN A 56 -9.10 16.69 -26.97
C ASN A 56 -9.50 17.44 -25.69
N THR A 57 -8.58 17.75 -24.76
CA THR A 57 -8.98 18.33 -23.45
C THR A 57 -8.03 19.37 -22.88
N LEU A 58 -7.55 20.30 -23.71
CA LEU A 58 -7.05 21.58 -23.20
C LEU A 58 -7.90 22.68 -23.83
N SER A 59 -8.77 23.30 -23.03
CA SER A 59 -9.54 24.46 -23.48
C SER A 59 -8.60 25.65 -23.70
N GLU A 60 -8.84 26.48 -24.72
CA GLU A 60 -8.07 27.70 -25.01
C GLU A 60 -7.88 28.63 -23.78
N ASP A 61 -8.79 28.55 -22.79
CA ASP A 61 -8.73 29.32 -21.55
C ASP A 61 -7.57 28.89 -20.62
N LEU A 62 -7.19 27.61 -20.66
CA LEU A 62 -6.11 27.07 -19.83
C LEU A 62 -4.74 27.49 -20.35
N ASP A 63 -4.58 27.54 -21.68
CA ASP A 63 -3.36 28.04 -22.32
C ASP A 63 -3.12 29.51 -22.00
N GLN A 64 -4.16 30.35 -22.08
CA GLN A 64 -4.09 31.77 -21.72
C GLN A 64 -3.74 31.95 -20.24
N LYS A 65 -4.30 31.12 -19.35
CA LYS A 65 -4.03 31.18 -17.91
C LYS A 65 -2.58 30.82 -17.61
N ILE A 66 -2.02 29.78 -18.25
CA ILE A 66 -0.62 29.38 -18.08
C ILE A 66 0.32 30.46 -18.61
N ILE A 67 0.07 30.98 -19.82
CA ILE A 67 0.88 32.04 -20.43
C ILE A 67 0.87 33.32 -19.56
N SER A 68 -0.27 33.66 -18.96
CA SER A 68 -0.40 34.82 -18.06
C SER A 68 0.30 34.67 -16.71
N THR A 69 0.65 33.44 -16.31
CA THR A 69 1.32 33.14 -15.05
C THR A 69 2.85 33.14 -15.19
N LEU A 70 3.37 33.23 -16.42
CA LEU A 70 4.81 33.31 -16.69
C LEU A 70 5.29 34.77 -16.59
N SER A 71 6.24 35.03 -15.69
CA SER A 71 6.82 36.36 -15.49
C SER A 71 7.47 36.91 -16.77
N PRO A 72 7.26 38.18 -17.16
CA PRO A 72 7.86 38.75 -18.35
C PRO A 72 9.36 38.94 -18.13
N HIS A 73 10.18 38.06 -18.69
CA HIS A 73 11.60 38.35 -18.92
C HIS A 73 11.78 39.04 -20.27
N PRO A 74 12.69 40.02 -20.37
CA PRO A 74 12.86 40.80 -21.59
C PRO A 74 13.44 39.92 -22.69
N VAL A 75 12.64 39.61 -23.70
CA VAL A 75 13.09 38.96 -24.92
C VAL A 75 13.98 39.95 -25.69
N ARG A 76 15.29 39.89 -25.45
CA ARG A 76 16.27 40.46 -26.36
C ARG A 76 16.80 39.37 -27.28
N VAL A 77 16.31 39.46 -28.52
CA VAL A 77 16.90 38.97 -29.77
C VAL A 77 17.00 37.45 -29.89
N LEU A 78 15.91 36.83 -30.33
CA LEU A 78 16.01 35.64 -31.17
C LEU A 78 15.61 36.02 -32.59
N ASN A 79 16.62 36.09 -33.48
CA ASN A 79 16.37 36.07 -34.92
C ASN A 79 15.65 34.77 -35.28
N ARG A 80 14.62 34.89 -36.11
CA ARG A 80 13.85 33.76 -36.64
C ARG A 80 14.77 32.86 -37.47
N ALA A 81 15.14 31.70 -36.93
CA ALA A 81 15.77 30.64 -37.72
C ALA A 81 14.68 29.83 -38.42
N ASN A 82 14.82 29.65 -39.73
CA ASN A 82 13.91 28.89 -40.58
C ASN A 82 13.80 27.42 -40.14
N PRO A 83 12.66 26.75 -40.40
CA PRO A 83 12.50 25.34 -40.04
C PRO A 83 13.42 24.48 -40.90
N MET A 84 14.19 23.60 -40.26
CA MET A 84 14.95 22.54 -40.93
C MET A 84 14.53 21.16 -40.41
N PRO A 85 14.71 20.11 -41.23
CA PRO A 85 13.96 18.87 -41.13
C PRO A 85 14.46 17.96 -40.02
N THR A 86 13.52 17.19 -39.47
CA THR A 86 13.74 16.12 -38.52
C THR A 86 14.55 14.98 -39.12
N THR A 87 15.80 14.79 -38.68
CA THR A 87 16.48 13.49 -38.78
C THR A 87 17.36 13.21 -37.58
N SER A 88 16.91 12.22 -36.80
CA SER A 88 17.63 11.26 -35.95
C SER A 88 19.16 11.30 -35.96
N LEU A 89 19.77 11.99 -34.99
CA LEU A 89 21.18 11.77 -34.58
C LEU A 89 21.42 11.87 -33.06
N TRP A 90 20.37 12.01 -32.23
CA TRP A 90 20.55 12.27 -30.80
C TRP A 90 20.77 11.00 -29.94
N LYS A 91 20.39 9.80 -30.42
CA LYS A 91 20.45 8.55 -29.64
C LYS A 91 21.82 7.86 -29.51
N LYS A 92 22.94 8.42 -30.00
CA LYS A 92 24.28 7.78 -29.90
C LYS A 92 25.31 8.49 -29.01
N ARG A 93 24.99 9.65 -28.42
CA ARG A 93 25.97 10.44 -27.63
C ARG A 93 25.83 10.33 -26.10
N SER A 94 24.75 9.77 -25.57
CA SER A 94 24.54 9.65 -24.11
C SER A 94 25.30 8.49 -23.44
N ILE A 95 25.68 7.44 -24.17
CA ILE A 95 26.30 6.24 -23.57
C ILE A 95 27.85 6.33 -23.51
N ILE A 96 28.50 7.17 -24.33
CA ILE A 96 29.97 7.24 -24.40
C ILE A 96 30.57 8.20 -23.34
N ILE A 97 29.79 9.16 -22.84
CA ILE A 97 30.26 10.15 -21.85
C ILE A 97 30.35 9.53 -20.44
N MET A 98 29.51 8.53 -20.13
CA MET A 98 29.47 7.89 -18.81
C MET A 98 30.67 6.95 -18.54
N LYS A 99 31.52 6.66 -19.53
CA LYS A 99 32.71 5.80 -19.39
C LYS A 99 34.04 6.56 -19.21
N ARG A 100 34.06 7.90 -19.13
CA ARG A 100 35.32 8.69 -19.10
C ARG A 100 35.51 9.66 -17.94
N VAL A 101 34.67 9.66 -16.90
CA VAL A 101 34.86 10.53 -15.70
C VAL A 101 35.37 9.71 -14.51
N THR A 102 36.51 9.06 -14.69
CA THR A 102 37.30 8.49 -13.60
C THR A 102 38.70 9.10 -13.69
N PHE A 103 39.25 9.55 -12.56
CA PHE A 103 40.57 10.17 -12.33
C PHE A 103 40.66 11.70 -12.45
N ALA A 104 40.51 12.40 -11.31
CA ALA A 104 41.44 13.43 -10.82
C ALA A 104 41.04 13.90 -9.41
N ALA A 105 41.49 13.18 -8.37
CA ALA A 105 41.54 13.69 -7.01
C ALA A 105 42.99 14.15 -6.74
N ALA A 106 43.20 15.45 -6.52
CA ALA A 106 44.44 15.96 -5.93
C ALA A 106 44.19 17.33 -5.26
N ALA A 107 44.58 17.38 -3.99
CA ALA A 107 45.01 18.55 -3.22
C ALA A 107 43.97 19.59 -2.77
N LEU A 108 43.62 19.54 -1.46
CA LEU A 108 44.12 20.53 -0.50
C LEU A 108 43.82 20.09 0.95
N THR A 109 44.88 19.67 1.63
CA THR A 109 45.00 19.51 3.08
C THR A 109 45.40 20.84 3.71
N VAL A 110 44.78 21.27 4.82
CA VAL A 110 45.48 21.79 6.02
C VAL A 110 44.61 21.58 7.27
N VAL A 111 45.21 20.91 8.24
CA VAL A 111 44.79 20.66 9.62
C VAL A 111 44.94 21.94 10.46
N VAL A 112 43.92 22.31 11.25
CA VAL A 112 44.14 22.89 12.58
C VAL A 112 43.26 22.14 13.57
N SER A 113 43.95 21.38 14.39
CA SER A 113 43.47 20.49 15.44
C SER A 113 43.16 21.24 16.75
N SER A 114 42.11 20.75 17.43
CA SER A 114 41.98 20.65 18.90
C SER A 114 41.69 21.90 19.73
N GLY A 115 40.54 21.93 20.43
CA GLY A 115 40.40 22.74 21.65
C GLY A 115 38.99 23.21 22.06
N MET A 116 38.13 22.27 22.47
CA MET A 116 37.23 22.37 23.65
C MET A 116 36.24 23.56 23.77
N LEU A 117 34.93 23.31 23.61
CA LEU A 117 33.95 23.08 24.70
C LEU A 117 33.66 24.32 25.55
N ILE A 118 32.50 25.00 25.37
CA ILE A 118 31.34 25.03 26.30
C ILE A 118 30.08 25.50 25.52
N SER A 119 29.13 24.58 25.25
CA SER A 119 27.70 24.79 24.91
C SER A 119 27.25 25.79 23.81
N PRO A 120 26.77 25.31 22.64
CA PRO A 120 25.97 26.10 21.67
C PRO A 120 24.51 26.37 22.11
N THR A 121 24.00 25.72 23.15
CA THR A 121 22.57 25.80 23.51
C THR A 121 22.18 27.09 24.23
N PHE A 122 23.14 27.83 24.80
CA PHE A 122 22.86 29.14 25.40
C PHE A 122 22.79 30.28 24.36
N ALA A 123 23.60 30.21 23.29
CA ALA A 123 23.58 31.22 22.22
C ALA A 123 22.29 31.18 21.40
N SER A 124 21.68 29.99 21.27
CA SER A 124 20.42 29.80 20.54
C SER A 124 19.22 30.41 21.26
N TYR A 125 19.24 30.44 22.60
CA TYR A 125 18.11 30.91 23.41
C TYR A 125 18.04 32.44 23.53
N VAL A 126 19.19 33.13 23.42
CA VAL A 126 19.25 34.61 23.47
C VAL A 126 19.02 35.23 22.10
N HIS A 127 19.32 34.52 21.01
CA HIS A 127 19.14 35.02 19.64
C HIS A 127 17.68 35.00 19.16
N ALA A 128 16.87 34.06 19.66
CA ALA A 128 15.45 33.93 19.30
C ALA A 128 14.53 34.98 19.95
N ALA A 129 15.01 35.68 20.99
CA ALA A 129 14.21 36.67 21.73
C ALA A 129 14.33 38.11 21.20
N PHE A 130 15.24 38.42 20.26
CA PHE A 130 15.60 39.82 19.96
C PHE A 130 15.77 40.23 18.50
N THR A 131 15.31 39.46 17.50
CA THR A 131 15.40 39.94 16.10
C THR A 131 14.08 39.81 15.32
N SER A 132 13.26 40.85 15.47
CA SER A 132 12.37 41.32 14.40
C SER A 132 13.23 41.84 13.24
N SER A 133 12.88 41.42 12.01
CA SER A 133 13.54 41.71 10.72
C SER A 133 13.90 43.20 10.47
N PRO A 134 14.64 43.56 9.39
CA PRO A 134 15.54 42.78 8.51
C PRO A 134 16.85 43.51 8.14
N ILE A 135 18.02 42.85 8.08
CA ILE A 135 19.16 43.35 7.27
C ILE A 135 19.95 42.19 6.66
N ASP A 136 19.86 42.13 5.34
CA ASP A 136 20.85 41.74 4.33
C ASP A 136 22.20 41.18 4.82
N LYS A 137 22.41 39.87 4.55
CA LYS A 137 23.67 39.22 4.17
C LYS A 137 23.44 37.71 4.08
N THR A 138 23.28 37.24 2.85
CA THR A 138 23.50 35.87 2.35
C THR A 138 23.93 34.83 3.42
N ALA A 139 22.94 34.20 4.05
CA ALA A 139 23.09 32.85 4.56
C ALA A 139 22.92 31.88 3.38
N PRO A 140 23.55 30.69 3.38
CA PRO A 140 23.12 29.63 2.47
C PRO A 140 21.64 29.40 2.75
N GLU A 141 20.80 29.53 1.73
CA GLU A 141 19.41 29.10 1.79
C GLU A 141 19.39 27.72 2.44
N ALA A 142 18.65 27.57 3.54
CA ALA A 142 18.30 26.24 4.01
C ALA A 142 17.59 25.60 2.81
N THR A 143 18.27 24.65 2.16
CA THR A 143 17.70 23.87 1.06
C THR A 143 16.36 23.36 1.55
N GLU A 144 15.26 23.91 1.01
CA GLU A 144 13.94 23.34 1.21
C GLU A 144 14.02 21.92 0.68
N SER A 145 14.11 20.93 1.57
CA SER A 145 14.01 19.54 1.18
C SER A 145 12.63 19.35 0.52
N ASN A 146 12.63 18.77 -0.68
CA ASN A 146 11.42 18.49 -1.47
C ASN A 146 11.18 16.97 -1.55
N ASP A 147 11.80 16.20 -0.65
CA ASP A 147 11.96 14.77 -0.82
C ASP A 147 10.62 14.05 -0.63
N LEU A 148 9.85 14.34 0.43
CA LEU A 148 8.50 13.79 0.61
C LEU A 148 7.52 14.23 -0.49
N ARG A 149 7.72 15.43 -1.08
CA ARG A 149 6.88 15.94 -2.18
C ARG A 149 7.04 15.15 -3.48
N GLN A 150 8.21 14.55 -3.68
CA GLN A 150 8.57 13.86 -4.93
C GLN A 150 8.60 12.34 -4.76
N MET A 151 9.10 11.86 -3.62
CA MET A 151 9.47 10.47 -3.41
C MET A 151 8.40 9.66 -2.67
N ALA A 152 7.45 10.29 -1.97
CA ALA A 152 6.45 9.55 -1.19
C ALA A 152 5.54 8.72 -2.11
N TYR A 153 5.53 7.40 -1.92
CA TYR A 153 4.65 6.48 -2.62
C TYR A 153 3.17 6.73 -2.29
N ASP A 154 2.87 6.97 -1.02
CA ASP A 154 1.53 7.32 -0.57
C ASP A 154 1.12 8.69 -1.11
N ILE A 155 0.06 8.70 -1.92
CA ILE A 155 -0.43 9.89 -2.62
C ILE A 155 -0.85 10.98 -1.63
N GLY A 156 -1.46 10.60 -0.50
CA GLY A 156 -1.95 11.52 0.51
C GLY A 156 -0.83 12.19 1.27
N ILE A 157 0.22 11.44 1.64
CA ILE A 157 1.44 12.01 2.23
C ILE A 157 2.10 12.97 1.25
N ARG A 158 2.22 12.58 -0.02
CA ARG A 158 2.79 13.42 -1.08
C ARG A 158 2.02 14.73 -1.26
N LYS A 159 0.68 14.66 -1.35
CA LYS A 159 -0.19 15.85 -1.45
C LYS A 159 -0.08 16.75 -0.21
N ALA A 160 -0.06 16.17 0.98
CA ALA A 160 0.14 16.93 2.22
C ALA A 160 1.50 17.65 2.22
N ALA A 161 2.57 16.96 1.82
CA ALA A 161 3.90 17.58 1.67
C ALA A 161 3.87 18.72 0.64
N GLN A 162 3.24 18.51 -0.52
CA GLN A 162 3.11 19.52 -1.58
C GLN A 162 2.37 20.77 -1.09
N ASN A 163 1.33 20.59 -0.27
CA ASN A 163 0.56 21.67 0.35
C ASN A 163 1.25 22.30 1.58
N GLY A 164 2.52 21.97 1.83
CA GLY A 164 3.35 22.61 2.85
C GLY A 164 3.10 22.09 4.27
N PHE A 165 2.64 20.84 4.42
CA PHE A 165 2.57 20.16 5.71
C PHE A 165 3.81 19.31 6.03
N ALA A 166 4.77 19.23 5.10
CA ALA A 166 6.08 18.65 5.37
C ALA A 166 6.91 19.59 6.25
N GLN A 167 7.61 18.99 7.21
CA GLN A 167 8.47 19.66 8.16
C GLN A 167 9.90 19.13 7.99
N PRO A 168 10.87 19.97 7.64
CA PRO A 168 12.27 19.58 7.66
C PRO A 168 12.71 19.34 9.10
N VAL A 169 13.28 18.18 9.35
CA VAL A 169 13.83 17.77 10.66
C VAL A 169 15.36 17.83 10.62
N ASN A 170 15.97 17.22 9.59
CA ASN A 170 17.41 17.14 9.36
C ASN A 170 18.22 16.79 10.63
N LYS A 171 17.71 15.85 11.42
CA LYS A 171 18.39 15.35 12.61
C LYS A 171 19.03 14.01 12.31
N SER A 172 20.26 13.82 12.77
CA SER A 172 20.97 12.56 12.59
C SER A 172 21.69 12.10 13.85
N THR A 173 22.04 10.83 13.87
CA THR A 173 22.86 10.21 14.90
C THR A 173 23.77 9.18 14.24
N THR A 174 25.02 9.10 14.70
CA THR A 174 26.05 8.25 14.10
C THR A 174 26.70 7.41 15.19
N ASP A 175 26.78 6.11 14.94
CA ASP A 175 27.55 5.16 15.75
C ASP A 175 28.06 4.05 14.83
N GLN A 176 29.21 3.46 15.18
CA GLN A 176 29.87 2.40 14.41
C GLN A 176 30.02 2.70 12.90
N GLY A 177 30.27 3.97 12.54
CA GLY A 177 30.40 4.39 11.15
C GLY A 177 29.09 4.36 10.35
N ILE A 178 27.94 4.16 11.01
CA ILE A 178 26.61 4.19 10.39
C ILE A 178 25.87 5.43 10.90
N THR A 179 25.28 6.19 9.99
CA THR A 179 24.50 7.39 10.31
C THR A 179 23.03 7.15 9.98
N LEU A 180 22.16 7.28 10.98
CA LEU A 180 20.72 7.42 10.78
C LEU A 180 20.39 8.91 10.69
N GLU A 181 19.69 9.30 9.63
CA GLU A 181 19.22 10.66 9.40
C GLU A 181 17.70 10.66 9.22
N ILE A 182 17.01 11.52 9.97
CA ILE A 182 15.60 11.84 9.79
C ILE A 182 15.53 13.18 9.08
N LYS A 183 15.08 13.14 7.83
CA LYS A 183 15.06 14.28 6.92
C LYS A 183 13.81 15.11 7.12
N GLU A 184 12.66 14.47 7.00
CA GLU A 184 11.37 15.17 6.96
C GLU A 184 10.28 14.38 7.67
N VAL A 185 9.27 15.10 8.16
CA VAL A 185 8.05 14.54 8.74
C VAL A 185 6.83 15.21 8.11
N VAL A 186 5.83 14.41 7.77
CA VAL A 186 4.46 14.86 7.52
C VAL A 186 3.59 14.23 8.58
N ALA A 187 2.79 15.03 9.28
CA ALA A 187 1.89 14.51 10.29
C ALA A 187 0.59 15.32 10.34
N ASP A 188 -0.50 14.61 10.61
CA ASP A 188 -1.81 15.14 10.91
C ASP A 188 -2.54 14.22 11.90
N PRO A 189 -3.77 14.54 12.34
CA PRO A 189 -4.47 13.70 13.29
C PRO A 189 -4.70 12.25 12.86
N LEU A 190 -4.66 11.92 11.57
CA LEU A 190 -4.82 10.55 11.09
C LEU A 190 -3.53 9.74 11.24
N ARG A 191 -2.38 10.35 10.94
CA ARG A 191 -1.11 9.62 10.81
C ARG A 191 0.14 10.49 10.86
N ILE A 192 1.27 9.85 11.17
CA ILE A 192 2.63 10.33 11.05
C ILE A 192 3.32 9.58 9.90
N SER A 193 4.05 10.30 9.05
CA SER A 193 4.95 9.75 8.04
C SER A 193 6.32 10.41 8.16
N ILE A 194 7.37 9.58 8.28
CA ILE A 194 8.75 10.03 8.49
C ILE A 194 9.61 9.56 7.32
N LEU A 195 10.36 10.49 6.73
CA LEU A 195 11.41 10.19 5.76
C LEU A 195 12.76 10.05 6.47
N ALA A 196 13.33 8.87 6.38
CA ALA A 196 14.62 8.54 6.97
C ALA A 196 15.63 8.07 5.90
N SER A 197 16.91 8.19 6.20
CA SER A 197 17.99 7.56 5.45
C SER A 197 19.01 6.94 6.39
N VAL A 198 19.65 5.87 5.95
CA VAL A 198 20.80 5.29 6.66
C VAL A 198 21.98 5.19 5.72
N ARG A 199 23.13 5.66 6.19
CA ARG A 199 24.34 5.82 5.38
C ARG A 199 25.57 5.31 6.10
N ASP A 200 26.57 4.89 5.35
CA ASP A 200 27.89 4.53 5.88
C ASP A 200 28.76 5.77 6.17
N GLU A 201 29.97 5.53 6.64
CA GLU A 201 30.98 6.55 6.95
C GLU A 201 31.40 7.39 5.74
N ASN A 202 31.18 6.87 4.53
CA ASN A 202 31.46 7.54 3.27
C ASN A 202 30.23 8.28 2.73
N GLY A 203 29.11 8.29 3.47
CA GLY A 203 27.85 8.91 3.09
C GLY A 203 27.06 8.11 2.04
N LYS A 204 27.46 6.88 1.73
CA LYS A 204 26.76 6.00 0.80
C LYS A 204 25.53 5.39 1.49
N PRO A 205 24.35 5.37 0.85
CA PRO A 205 23.18 4.67 1.40
C PRO A 205 23.51 3.21 1.69
N LEU A 206 23.09 2.73 2.87
CA LEU A 206 23.27 1.35 3.28
C LEU A 206 22.00 0.53 3.02
N GLU A 207 22.16 -0.60 2.34
CA GLU A 207 21.15 -1.64 2.26
C GLU A 207 21.15 -2.45 3.56
N ILE A 208 20.56 -1.89 4.61
CA ILE A 208 20.29 -2.64 5.82
C ILE A 208 19.00 -3.42 5.61
N PHE A 209 18.97 -4.71 5.97
CA PHE A 209 17.74 -5.51 5.95
C PHE A 209 16.80 -4.97 7.04
N TRP A 210 15.98 -3.98 6.67
CA TRP A 210 15.01 -3.37 7.57
C TRP A 210 13.98 -4.37 8.07
N GLN A 211 13.70 -5.43 7.29
CA GLN A 211 12.92 -6.57 7.75
C GLN A 211 13.43 -7.09 9.09
N ASP A 212 14.74 -7.12 9.33
CA ASP A 212 15.33 -7.57 10.61
C ASP A 212 15.16 -6.56 11.75
N MET A 213 14.99 -5.26 11.47
CA MET A 213 14.65 -4.25 12.49
C MET A 213 13.18 -4.32 12.93
N PHE A 214 12.31 -4.83 12.06
CA PHE A 214 10.89 -5.07 12.35
C PHE A 214 10.58 -6.55 12.65
N ALA A 215 11.55 -7.47 12.45
CA ALA A 215 11.41 -8.88 12.77
C ALA A 215 11.67 -9.09 14.26
N ARG A 216 10.62 -9.55 14.94
CA ARG A 216 10.53 -10.16 16.28
C ARG A 216 11.86 -10.54 16.93
N THR A 217 12.56 -9.55 17.49
CA THR A 217 13.56 -9.80 18.53
C THR A 217 13.22 -8.97 19.76
N ASP A 218 13.33 -9.65 20.89
CA ASP A 218 13.23 -9.29 22.29
C ASP A 218 14.17 -8.16 22.75
N GLN A 219 14.65 -7.32 21.81
CA GLN A 219 15.41 -6.11 22.11
C GLN A 219 14.47 -4.90 22.07
N GLU A 220 14.31 -4.29 23.25
CA GLU A 220 13.62 -3.02 23.56
C GLU A 220 13.87 -1.89 22.53
N PRO A 221 12.98 -0.87 22.43
CA PRO A 221 12.17 -0.60 21.24
C PRO A 221 12.81 0.31 20.17
N ILE A 222 12.40 0.12 18.91
CA ILE A 222 12.80 0.98 17.79
C ILE A 222 11.56 1.68 17.21
N PHE A 223 11.41 2.97 17.58
CA PHE A 223 10.31 3.91 17.30
C PHE A 223 9.16 3.85 18.31
N THR A 224 9.28 4.69 19.34
CA THR A 224 8.18 4.93 20.29
C THR A 224 7.58 6.31 20.07
N ILE A 225 6.27 6.43 20.20
CA ILE A 225 5.60 7.73 20.27
C ILE A 225 5.51 8.14 21.73
N LYS A 226 5.90 9.37 22.02
CA LYS A 226 5.86 9.97 23.35
C LYS A 226 5.06 11.27 23.33
N ASP A 227 4.45 11.59 24.47
CA ASP A 227 3.91 12.92 24.71
C ASP A 227 5.02 13.96 24.93
N GLN A 228 4.67 15.24 25.00
CA GLN A 228 5.63 16.33 25.27
C GLN A 228 6.32 16.23 26.64
N LYS A 229 5.80 15.43 27.58
CA LYS A 229 6.41 15.20 28.89
C LYS A 229 7.40 14.02 28.85
N GLY A 230 7.51 13.33 27.72
CA GLY A 230 8.38 12.19 27.52
C GLY A 230 7.76 10.85 27.93
N ASN A 231 6.47 10.81 28.25
CA ASN A 231 5.77 9.56 28.56
C ASN A 231 5.48 8.81 27.26
N ILE A 232 5.74 7.51 27.26
CA ILE A 232 5.42 6.63 26.13
C ILE A 232 3.90 6.53 25.99
N LEU A 233 3.39 6.79 24.79
CA LEU A 233 1.99 6.55 24.46
C LEU A 233 1.78 5.06 24.23
N LEU A 234 0.71 4.54 24.83
CA LEU A 234 0.27 3.16 24.66
C LEU A 234 -1.00 3.13 23.82
N PRO A 235 -1.20 2.13 22.96
CA PRO A 235 -2.46 1.96 22.24
C PRO A 235 -3.65 1.87 23.20
N ALA A 236 -4.74 2.55 22.88
CA ALA A 236 -5.98 2.52 23.64
C ALA A 236 -6.70 1.16 23.55
N HIS A 237 -6.47 0.42 22.46
CA HIS A 237 -6.99 -0.93 22.25
C HIS A 237 -5.84 -1.85 21.81
N PRO A 238 -5.10 -2.46 22.76
CA PRO A 238 -4.09 -3.45 22.42
C PRO A 238 -4.74 -4.63 21.69
N SER A 239 -4.09 -5.20 20.67
CA SER A 239 -4.63 -6.33 19.92
C SER A 239 -4.88 -7.55 20.82
N ASP A 240 -6.06 -8.17 20.68
CA ASP A 240 -6.50 -9.38 21.41
C ASP A 240 -5.72 -10.66 21.08
N THR A 241 -4.53 -10.59 20.47
CA THR A 241 -3.65 -11.76 20.30
C THR A 241 -3.00 -12.12 21.63
N SER A 242 -3.82 -12.61 22.56
CA SER A 242 -3.47 -13.00 23.91
C SER A 242 -2.46 -14.16 23.91
N LYS A 243 -1.25 -13.88 24.39
CA LYS A 243 -0.44 -14.68 25.32
C LYS A 243 0.80 -13.86 25.62
N GLU A 244 0.84 -13.22 26.80
CA GLU A 244 2.02 -12.71 27.55
C GLU A 244 3.35 -12.49 26.79
N SER A 245 3.29 -11.96 25.59
CA SER A 245 4.44 -11.63 24.77
C SER A 245 4.45 -10.12 24.69
N ILE A 246 5.57 -9.54 25.08
CA ILE A 246 5.84 -8.11 25.00
C ILE A 246 5.58 -7.72 23.53
N HIS A 247 4.48 -7.02 23.25
CA HIS A 247 4.20 -6.55 21.90
C HIS A 247 5.35 -5.65 21.45
N ASN A 248 5.95 -5.99 20.31
CA ASN A 248 7.01 -5.17 19.73
C ASN A 248 6.36 -3.89 19.17
N PRO A 249 6.67 -2.69 19.71
CA PRO A 249 6.08 -1.44 19.21
C PRO A 249 6.46 -1.13 17.76
N ASN A 250 7.38 -1.89 17.16
CA ASN A 250 7.74 -1.76 15.76
C ASN A 250 6.74 -2.48 14.82
N GLU A 251 6.03 -3.52 15.30
CA GLU A 251 4.99 -4.23 14.50
C GLU A 251 3.84 -3.28 14.11
N GLU A 252 3.72 -2.18 14.85
CA GLU A 252 2.75 -1.12 14.70
C GLU A 252 3.10 -0.09 13.61
N TRP A 253 4.38 0.01 13.19
CA TRP A 253 4.81 0.90 12.12
C TRP A 253 4.78 0.18 10.77
N ASP A 254 4.27 0.88 9.75
CA ASP A 254 4.45 0.47 8.36
C ASP A 254 5.73 1.06 7.79
N SER A 255 6.45 0.31 6.97
CA SER A 255 7.68 0.78 6.36
C SER A 255 7.77 0.44 4.88
N ALA A 256 8.23 1.40 4.09
CA ALA A 256 8.48 1.25 2.67
C ALA A 256 9.83 1.88 2.32
N ARG A 257 10.52 1.31 1.33
CA ARG A 257 11.81 1.84 0.87
C ARG A 257 11.71 2.18 -0.62
N ASN A 258 12.36 3.27 -1.03
CA ASN A 258 12.51 3.58 -2.45
C ASN A 258 13.84 3.10 -3.04
N THR A 259 13.99 3.23 -4.36
CA THR A 259 15.19 2.82 -5.11
C THR A 259 16.43 3.63 -4.73
N ASP A 260 16.25 4.83 -4.19
CA ASP A 260 17.34 5.73 -3.79
C ASP A 260 17.84 5.46 -2.36
N GLY A 261 17.28 4.45 -1.68
CA GLY A 261 17.67 4.05 -0.34
C GLY A 261 17.01 4.85 0.79
N PHE A 262 15.98 5.66 0.48
CA PHE A 262 15.18 6.33 1.50
C PHE A 262 14.12 5.41 2.07
N LEU A 263 13.87 5.59 3.37
CA LEU A 263 12.91 4.85 4.16
C LEU A 263 11.73 5.75 4.53
N PHE A 264 10.53 5.24 4.31
CA PHE A 264 9.28 5.83 4.76
C PHE A 264 8.79 5.03 5.94
N LEU A 265 8.56 5.68 7.09
CA LEU A 265 7.99 5.09 8.28
C LEU A 265 6.62 5.73 8.53
N ASN A 266 5.56 4.93 8.46
CA ASN A 266 4.19 5.39 8.59
C ASN A 266 3.55 4.82 9.85
N ARG A 267 2.85 5.66 10.62
CA ARG A 267 2.11 5.25 11.81
C ARG A 267 0.79 5.98 11.87
N GLU A 268 -0.29 5.22 11.92
CA GLU A 268 -1.63 5.74 12.21
C GLU A 268 -1.75 6.14 13.69
N LEU A 269 -2.57 7.15 13.98
CA LEU A 269 -2.76 7.66 15.35
C LEU A 269 -4.06 7.21 16.02
N ARG A 270 -4.94 6.52 15.29
CA ARG A 270 -6.25 6.05 15.76
C ARG A 270 -6.11 5.00 16.86
N SER A 271 -5.06 4.17 16.81
CA SER A 271 -4.74 3.22 17.89
C SER A 271 -4.50 3.87 19.24
N TYR A 272 -3.91 5.07 19.27
CA TYR A 272 -3.63 5.80 20.51
C TYR A 272 -4.79 6.72 20.91
N PHE A 273 -5.53 7.22 19.93
CA PHE A 273 -6.58 8.21 20.13
C PHE A 273 -7.88 7.78 19.43
N GLY A 274 -8.81 7.19 20.19
CA GLY A 274 -10.15 6.85 19.70
C GLY A 274 -10.97 8.07 19.24
N ASP A 275 -10.58 9.27 19.67
CA ASP A 275 -11.13 10.55 19.27
C ASP A 275 -9.98 11.44 18.73
N LEU A 276 -10.02 11.76 17.43
CA LEU A 276 -8.96 12.53 16.78
C LEU A 276 -8.84 13.95 17.33
N SER A 277 -9.89 14.50 17.96
CA SER A 277 -9.82 15.82 18.60
C SER A 277 -8.88 15.82 19.82
N LYS A 278 -8.60 14.65 20.40
CA LYS A 278 -7.71 14.46 21.55
C LYS A 278 -6.25 14.24 21.16
N VAL A 279 -5.95 14.09 19.87
CA VAL A 279 -4.56 14.05 19.38
C VAL A 279 -3.89 15.38 19.78
N PRO A 280 -2.76 15.37 20.49
CA PRO A 280 -2.10 16.60 20.93
C PRO A 280 -1.53 17.38 19.73
N ASP A 281 -1.20 18.65 19.96
CA ASP A 281 -0.59 19.50 18.94
C ASP A 281 0.82 19.06 18.57
N GLU A 282 1.53 18.44 19.51
CA GLU A 282 2.90 17.97 19.32
C GLU A 282 3.08 16.58 19.93
N LEU A 283 3.88 15.76 19.26
CA LEU A 283 4.35 14.46 19.73
C LEU A 283 5.87 14.37 19.57
N LEU A 284 6.48 13.40 20.23
CA LEU A 284 7.87 13.03 20.04
C LEU A 284 7.94 11.60 19.51
N VAL A 285 8.69 11.38 18.43
CA VAL A 285 9.04 10.03 17.99
C VAL A 285 10.48 9.76 18.41
N GLU A 286 10.67 8.79 19.30
CA GLU A 286 11.99 8.40 19.79
C GLU A 286 12.49 7.15 19.08
N PHE A 287 13.64 7.30 18.44
CA PHE A 287 14.45 6.27 17.82
C PHE A 287 15.50 5.86 18.86
N ASP A 288 15.49 4.60 19.30
CA ASP A 288 16.49 4.03 20.21
C ASP A 288 16.95 2.67 19.68
N ILE A 289 17.91 2.69 18.76
CA ILE A 289 18.32 1.51 17.99
C ILE A 289 19.63 0.98 18.57
N LYS A 290 19.61 -0.29 19.01
CA LYS A 290 20.79 -0.99 19.54
C LYS A 290 21.53 -1.85 18.51
N LYS A 291 20.90 -2.10 17.37
CA LYS A 291 21.46 -2.92 16.29
C LYS A 291 20.88 -2.48 14.95
N MET A 292 21.72 -2.32 13.94
CA MET A 292 21.31 -2.13 12.55
C MET A 292 21.97 -3.21 11.69
N GLY A 293 21.17 -4.13 11.13
CA GLY A 293 21.68 -5.34 10.47
C GLY A 293 22.46 -6.21 11.46
N ASP A 294 23.71 -6.52 11.15
CA ASP A 294 24.61 -7.25 12.04
C ASP A 294 25.44 -6.37 12.98
N THR A 295 25.42 -5.06 12.78
CA THR A 295 26.23 -4.12 13.55
C THR A 295 25.51 -3.73 14.84
N LYS A 296 26.08 -4.11 16.00
CA LYS A 296 25.65 -3.62 17.31
C LYS A 296 26.15 -2.20 17.54
N GLY A 297 25.29 -1.32 18.03
CA GLY A 297 25.60 0.08 18.28
C GLY A 297 24.54 0.74 19.16
N ASN A 298 24.46 2.06 19.10
CA ASN A 298 23.54 2.87 19.89
C ASN A 298 23.17 4.16 19.14
N TRP A 299 22.18 4.08 18.25
CA TRP A 299 21.64 5.22 17.53
C TRP A 299 20.40 5.72 18.25
N LYS A 300 20.56 6.82 18.98
CA LYS A 300 19.47 7.46 19.71
C LYS A 300 19.14 8.83 19.11
N LEU A 301 17.86 9.05 18.80
CA LEU A 301 17.36 10.31 18.24
C LEU A 301 15.93 10.57 18.71
N SER A 302 15.60 11.84 18.97
CA SER A 302 14.23 12.28 19.26
C SER A 302 13.78 13.32 18.23
N VAL A 303 12.68 12.98 17.55
CA VAL A 303 12.09 13.76 16.46
C VAL A 303 10.81 14.42 16.95
N PRO A 304 10.75 15.75 17.02
CA PRO A 304 9.50 16.45 17.27
C PRO A 304 8.58 16.36 16.05
N VAL A 305 7.30 16.17 16.33
CA VAL A 305 6.24 16.10 15.34
C VAL A 305 5.21 17.16 15.69
N ASP A 306 5.18 18.27 14.95
CA ASP A 306 4.20 19.34 15.12
C ASP A 306 3.01 19.10 14.18
N MET A 307 1.79 19.09 14.72
CA MET A 307 0.56 18.92 13.96
C MET A 307 -0.35 20.14 14.04
N LYS A 308 0.05 21.25 14.66
CA LYS A 308 -0.80 22.46 14.85
C LYS A 308 -1.39 22.96 13.54
N LYS A 309 -0.54 23.11 12.51
CA LYS A 309 -0.96 23.57 11.18
C LYS A 309 -1.95 22.59 10.56
N ALA A 310 -1.65 21.30 10.60
CA ALA A 310 -2.52 20.25 10.07
C ALA A 310 -3.87 20.22 10.79
N LYS A 311 -3.86 20.20 12.12
CA LYS A 311 -5.05 20.24 12.99
C LYS A 311 -5.94 21.45 12.74
N ALA A 312 -5.37 22.63 12.53
CA ALA A 312 -6.14 23.83 12.23
C ALA A 312 -6.94 23.70 10.91
N THR A 313 -6.39 22.96 9.95
CA THR A 313 -7.03 22.67 8.65
C THR A 313 -7.89 21.43 8.66
N THR A 314 -7.70 20.51 9.62
CA THR A 314 -8.54 19.33 9.78
C THR A 314 -9.97 19.74 10.13
N LYS A 315 -10.95 19.17 9.43
CA LYS A 315 -12.39 19.42 9.66
C LYS A 315 -13.12 18.10 9.80
N THR A 316 -13.95 18.01 10.83
CA THR A 316 -14.87 16.89 11.05
C THR A 316 -16.30 17.38 10.88
N HIS A 317 -17.07 16.63 10.11
CA HIS A 317 -18.47 16.89 9.86
C HIS A 317 -19.30 15.73 10.41
N GLU A 318 -20.18 16.05 11.34
CA GLU A 318 -21.17 15.13 11.88
C GLU A 318 -22.25 14.86 10.84
N ILE A 319 -22.52 13.59 10.54
CA ILE A 319 -23.54 13.14 9.59
C ILE A 319 -24.74 12.61 10.37
N ASN A 320 -24.49 11.69 11.31
CA ASN A 320 -25.47 11.05 12.20
C ASN A 320 -26.77 10.65 11.49
N LYS A 321 -26.62 9.92 10.38
CA LYS A 321 -27.74 9.33 9.63
C LYS A 321 -27.71 7.82 9.79
N SER A 322 -28.91 7.26 9.92
CA SER A 322 -29.09 5.84 10.20
C SER A 322 -29.98 5.22 9.13
N TYR A 323 -29.67 3.99 8.76
CA TYR A 323 -30.48 3.19 7.87
C TYR A 323 -30.40 1.71 8.25
N THR A 324 -31.53 1.01 8.14
CA THR A 324 -31.58 -0.44 8.28
C THR A 324 -31.96 -1.02 6.94
N THR A 325 -31.07 -1.84 6.38
CA THR A 325 -31.27 -2.47 5.08
C THR A 325 -32.38 -3.52 5.18
N PRO A 326 -33.00 -3.93 4.04
CA PRO A 326 -33.97 -5.03 4.04
C PRO A 326 -33.41 -6.34 4.60
N GLN A 327 -32.09 -6.53 4.56
CA GLN A 327 -31.37 -7.66 5.12
C GLN A 327 -31.12 -7.53 6.64
N GLY A 328 -31.61 -6.45 7.27
CA GLY A 328 -31.47 -6.19 8.70
C GLY A 328 -30.07 -5.78 9.15
N LEU A 329 -29.22 -5.30 8.22
CA LEU A 329 -27.97 -4.62 8.58
C LEU A 329 -28.31 -3.18 8.94
N LYS A 330 -28.02 -2.75 10.16
CA LYS A 330 -28.17 -1.35 10.56
C LYS A 330 -26.83 -0.63 10.42
N LEU A 331 -26.83 0.48 9.70
CA LEU A 331 -25.70 1.37 9.51
C LEU A 331 -26.03 2.74 10.09
N ASP A 332 -25.19 3.20 11.00
CA ASP A 332 -25.21 4.55 11.57
C ASP A 332 -23.96 5.30 11.05
N VAL A 333 -24.13 6.08 9.98
CA VAL A 333 -23.05 6.91 9.41
C VAL A 333 -22.83 8.09 10.35
N LYS A 334 -21.69 8.06 11.07
CA LYS A 334 -21.42 8.96 12.19
C LYS A 334 -20.87 10.29 11.71
N GLN A 335 -19.71 10.25 11.08
CA GLN A 335 -18.94 11.45 10.76
C GLN A 335 -17.96 11.17 9.62
N ILE A 336 -17.54 12.26 8.98
CA ILE A 336 -16.43 12.29 8.04
C ILE A 336 -15.39 13.31 8.53
N THR A 337 -14.11 12.96 8.47
CA THR A 337 -12.99 13.83 8.85
C THR A 337 -12.06 14.04 7.66
N PHE A 338 -11.80 15.30 7.30
CA PHE A 338 -10.87 15.71 6.27
C PHE A 338 -9.58 16.20 6.92
N ALA A 339 -8.48 15.49 6.73
CA ALA A 339 -7.15 15.90 7.14
C ALA A 339 -6.24 16.10 5.92
N PRO A 340 -5.11 16.82 6.04
CA PRO A 340 -4.21 17.06 4.92
C PRO A 340 -3.77 15.81 4.16
N SER A 341 -3.54 14.70 4.87
CA SER A 341 -3.04 13.45 4.28
C SER A 341 -4.13 12.46 3.90
N GLY A 342 -5.40 12.70 4.22
CA GLY A 342 -6.47 11.75 3.90
C GLY A 342 -7.83 12.13 4.48
N VAL A 343 -8.82 11.32 4.16
CA VAL A 343 -10.18 11.43 4.64
C VAL A 343 -10.54 10.17 5.42
N GLU A 344 -11.27 10.32 6.50
CA GLU A 344 -11.76 9.21 7.30
C GLU A 344 -13.29 9.25 7.40
N MET A 345 -13.92 8.11 7.14
CA MET A 345 -15.33 7.87 7.35
C MET A 345 -15.53 6.91 8.52
N VAL A 346 -16.40 7.28 9.47
CA VAL A 346 -16.73 6.45 10.64
C VAL A 346 -18.18 6.01 10.56
N ILE A 347 -18.41 4.70 10.60
CA ILE A 347 -19.73 4.09 10.48
C ILE A 347 -19.88 3.05 11.58
N ASP A 348 -20.94 3.15 12.38
CA ASP A 348 -21.29 2.07 13.30
C ASP A 348 -22.22 1.10 12.55
N ARG A 349 -21.91 -0.18 12.60
CA ARG A 349 -22.76 -1.24 12.06
C ARG A 349 -23.23 -2.17 13.16
N SER A 350 -24.48 -2.59 13.09
CA SER A 350 -25.05 -3.59 13.99
C SER A 350 -26.05 -4.46 13.25
N ASP A 351 -26.26 -5.66 13.76
CA ASP A 351 -27.28 -6.56 13.24
C ASP A 351 -28.55 -6.42 14.07
N ALA A 352 -29.67 -6.17 13.41
CA ALA A 352 -30.93 -5.89 14.12
C ALA A 352 -31.43 -7.11 14.93
N GLU A 353 -31.31 -8.33 14.40
CA GLU A 353 -31.86 -9.56 15.03
C GLU A 353 -31.12 -10.86 14.64
N ASP A 354 -30.28 -10.83 13.60
CA ASP A 354 -29.74 -12.02 12.95
C ASP A 354 -28.21 -12.07 13.03
N LYS A 355 -27.66 -13.17 13.57
CA LYS A 355 -26.22 -13.36 13.78
C LYS A 355 -25.43 -13.77 12.52
N ARG A 356 -26.08 -13.84 11.36
CA ARG A 356 -25.39 -14.09 10.10
C ARG A 356 -24.37 -12.99 9.82
N ARG A 357 -23.22 -13.37 9.28
CA ARG A 357 -22.21 -12.40 8.84
C ARG A 357 -22.81 -11.50 7.78
N LYS A 358 -22.68 -10.18 7.98
CA LYS A 358 -23.04 -9.16 7.00
C LYS A 358 -21.89 -8.22 6.76
N ASP A 359 -21.83 -7.72 5.53
CA ASP A 359 -20.85 -6.74 5.09
C ASP A 359 -21.51 -5.76 4.11
N TYR A 360 -20.80 -4.71 3.71
CA TYR A 360 -21.37 -3.66 2.87
C TYR A 360 -20.32 -2.92 2.05
N SER A 361 -20.78 -2.24 1.02
CA SER A 361 -20.02 -1.31 0.20
C SER A 361 -20.75 0.02 0.11
N TYR A 362 -20.03 1.09 -0.18
CA TYR A 362 -20.62 2.42 -0.44
C TYR A 362 -19.68 3.27 -1.27
N GLU A 363 -20.24 4.32 -1.86
CA GLU A 363 -19.53 5.33 -2.63
C GLU A 363 -19.68 6.71 -1.97
N LEU A 364 -18.64 7.51 -2.07
CA LEU A 364 -18.66 8.95 -1.86
C LEU A 364 -18.70 9.61 -3.24
N VAL A 365 -19.78 10.32 -3.55
CA VAL A 365 -20.04 10.87 -4.89
C VAL A 365 -20.20 12.39 -4.84
N ASP A 366 -19.76 13.08 -5.91
CA ASP A 366 -20.08 14.50 -6.10
C ASP A 366 -21.49 14.70 -6.70
N ASP A 367 -21.93 15.96 -6.81
CA ASP A 367 -23.20 16.38 -7.40
C ASP A 367 -23.38 15.96 -8.87
N ARG A 368 -22.26 15.78 -9.59
CA ARG A 368 -22.23 15.29 -10.97
C ARG A 368 -22.24 13.77 -11.06
N GLY A 369 -22.26 13.06 -9.93
CA GLY A 369 -22.23 11.60 -9.85
C GLY A 369 -20.83 11.00 -10.00
N THR A 370 -19.77 11.80 -9.90
CA THR A 370 -18.38 11.34 -9.92
C THR A 370 -18.05 10.64 -8.61
N VAL A 371 -17.59 9.39 -8.67
CA VAL A 371 -17.11 8.65 -7.49
C VAL A 371 -15.75 9.21 -7.03
N LEU A 372 -15.75 9.90 -5.90
CA LEU A 372 -14.58 10.48 -5.22
C LEU A 372 -13.82 9.44 -4.38
N GLY A 373 -14.55 8.45 -3.85
CA GLY A 373 -14.02 7.31 -3.11
C GLY A 373 -15.07 6.22 -3.00
N ALA A 374 -14.66 4.97 -2.88
CA ALA A 374 -15.57 3.85 -2.71
C ALA A 374 -14.95 2.83 -1.76
N TRP A 375 -15.76 2.36 -0.82
CA TRP A 375 -15.40 1.30 0.09
C TRP A 375 -16.14 0.02 -0.29
N ASP A 376 -15.45 -1.10 -0.17
CA ASP A 376 -16.00 -2.44 -0.29
C ASP A 376 -15.35 -3.32 0.77
N SER A 377 -15.95 -4.47 1.05
CA SER A 377 -15.38 -5.44 1.98
C SER A 377 -13.99 -5.86 1.53
N LYS A 378 -13.01 -5.89 2.44
CA LYS A 378 -11.65 -6.41 2.16
C LYS A 378 -11.64 -7.89 1.78
N GLU A 379 -12.77 -8.57 1.98
CA GLU A 379 -12.95 -9.98 1.73
C GLU A 379 -13.44 -10.24 0.31
N ILE A 380 -13.85 -9.19 -0.42
CA ILE A 380 -14.14 -9.25 -1.85
C ILE A 380 -12.83 -9.51 -2.61
N LEU A 381 -12.87 -10.43 -3.56
CA LEU A 381 -11.72 -10.75 -4.40
C LEU A 381 -11.27 -9.50 -5.17
N ARG A 382 -9.96 -9.25 -5.27
CA ARG A 382 -9.41 -7.96 -5.74
C ARG A 382 -10.05 -7.39 -7.02
N LYS A 383 -10.32 -8.22 -8.04
CA LYS A 383 -10.94 -7.78 -9.31
C LYS A 383 -12.45 -7.51 -9.20
N ALA A 384 -13.10 -8.05 -8.18
CA ALA A 384 -14.49 -7.83 -7.84
C ALA A 384 -14.70 -6.58 -6.98
N SER A 385 -13.65 -6.15 -6.26
CA SER A 385 -13.72 -5.07 -5.30
C SER A 385 -14.03 -3.75 -6.00
N LYS A 386 -15.03 -3.05 -5.47
CA LYS A 386 -15.38 -1.69 -5.90
C LYS A 386 -14.57 -0.62 -5.19
N GLN A 387 -13.58 -1.01 -4.38
CA GLN A 387 -12.74 -0.05 -3.65
C GLN A 387 -12.06 0.93 -4.60
N ARG A 388 -12.19 2.22 -4.28
CA ARG A 388 -11.59 3.30 -5.05
C ARG A 388 -11.09 4.36 -4.09
N ASN A 389 -9.89 4.86 -4.37
CA ASN A 389 -9.28 5.94 -3.60
C ASN A 389 -9.07 5.61 -2.11
N VAL A 390 -9.04 4.33 -1.73
CA VAL A 390 -8.82 3.85 -0.36
C VAL A 390 -7.33 3.93 0.00
N ILE A 391 -7.02 4.17 1.27
CA ILE A 391 -5.65 4.07 1.81
C ILE A 391 -5.46 2.66 2.40
N ASP A 392 -4.83 1.76 1.63
CA ASP A 392 -4.61 0.37 2.06
C ASP A 392 -3.45 0.20 3.07
N GLY A 393 -2.51 1.14 3.09
CA GLY A 393 -1.28 1.07 3.90
C GLY A 393 -1.44 1.48 5.38
N LEU A 394 -2.63 1.89 5.82
CA LEU A 394 -2.86 2.24 7.22
C LEU A 394 -3.05 0.96 8.05
N LYS A 395 -1.96 0.51 8.70
CA LYS A 395 -1.95 -0.62 9.64
C LYS A 395 -2.69 -0.28 10.94
N TRP A 396 -4.02 -0.22 10.86
CA TRP A 396 -4.93 -0.13 12.00
C TRP A 396 -6.02 -1.18 11.91
N ARG A 397 -6.62 -1.53 13.04
CA ARG A 397 -7.85 -2.30 13.09
C ARG A 397 -9.00 -1.47 12.51
N HIS A 398 -9.34 -1.72 11.24
CA HIS A 398 -10.42 -1.02 10.53
C HIS A 398 -11.81 -1.17 11.15
N SER A 399 -12.02 -2.11 12.08
CA SER A 399 -13.30 -2.28 12.78
C SER A 399 -13.08 -2.56 14.27
N LEU A 400 -13.64 -1.73 15.15
CA LEU A 400 -13.64 -1.94 16.61
C LEU A 400 -14.96 -2.56 17.06
N PRO A 401 -14.95 -3.59 17.93
CA PRO A 401 -16.17 -4.17 18.47
C PRO A 401 -16.87 -3.18 19.41
N MET A 402 -18.19 -3.17 19.38
CA MET A 402 -19.04 -2.37 20.26
C MET A 402 -20.00 -3.29 21.05
N GLU A 403 -20.68 -2.76 22.07
CA GLU A 403 -21.71 -3.51 22.80
C GLU A 403 -22.79 -4.10 21.86
N SER A 404 -23.15 -3.33 20.83
CA SER A 404 -24.01 -3.76 19.74
C SER A 404 -23.28 -3.54 18.41
N GLY A 405 -22.66 -4.59 17.88
CA GLY A 405 -22.03 -4.57 16.56
C GLY A 405 -20.58 -4.09 16.56
N SER A 406 -20.23 -3.20 15.63
CA SER A 406 -18.86 -2.73 15.42
C SER A 406 -18.82 -1.31 14.85
N ARG A 407 -17.76 -0.56 15.15
CA ARG A 407 -17.43 0.72 14.53
C ARG A 407 -16.36 0.52 13.47
N ASP A 408 -16.70 0.82 12.23
CA ASP A 408 -15.81 0.75 11.09
C ASP A 408 -15.14 2.12 10.82
N PHE A 409 -13.87 2.06 10.44
CA PHE A 409 -13.00 3.18 10.09
C PHE A 409 -12.46 2.97 8.68
N HIS A 410 -12.93 3.80 7.76
CA HIS A 410 -12.55 3.72 6.35
C HIS A 410 -11.76 4.95 5.97
N TYR A 411 -10.62 4.75 5.31
CA TYR A 411 -9.69 5.81 4.99
C TYR A 411 -9.56 5.96 3.47
N PHE A 412 -9.65 7.20 3.00
CA PHE A 412 -9.50 7.56 1.60
C PHE A 412 -8.35 8.56 1.42
N GLN A 413 -7.73 8.56 0.25
CA GLN A 413 -6.78 9.62 -0.11
C GLN A 413 -7.49 10.99 -0.09
N PRO A 414 -6.76 12.11 -0.02
CA PRO A 414 -7.36 13.43 0.11
C PRO A 414 -8.44 13.72 -0.94
N ILE A 415 -9.64 14.07 -0.46
CA ILE A 415 -10.79 14.56 -1.22
C ILE A 415 -10.96 16.04 -0.88
N ASP A 416 -11.28 16.86 -1.88
CA ASP A 416 -11.48 18.30 -1.69
C ASP A 416 -12.75 18.57 -0.85
N PRO A 417 -12.63 19.13 0.36
CA PRO A 417 -13.77 19.39 1.24
C PRO A 417 -14.67 20.53 0.77
N SER A 418 -14.31 21.25 -0.30
CA SER A 418 -15.19 22.24 -0.94
C SER A 418 -16.17 21.63 -1.95
N THR A 419 -15.96 20.37 -2.33
CA THR A 419 -16.87 19.64 -3.22
C THR A 419 -18.08 19.17 -2.41
N SER A 420 -19.28 19.25 -2.98
CA SER A 420 -20.44 18.57 -2.39
C SER A 420 -20.21 17.06 -2.40
N ILE A 421 -20.51 16.38 -1.30
CA ILE A 421 -20.30 14.93 -1.18
C ILE A 421 -21.59 14.31 -0.68
N SER A 422 -22.03 13.25 -1.36
CA SER A 422 -23.05 12.34 -0.87
C SER A 422 -22.47 10.96 -0.58
N PHE A 423 -23.00 10.32 0.45
CA PHE A 423 -22.79 8.90 0.72
C PHE A 423 -23.89 8.13 0.01
N ARG A 424 -23.51 7.16 -0.83
CA ARG A 424 -24.42 6.25 -1.52
C ARG A 424 -24.12 4.83 -1.09
N LEU A 425 -25.06 4.19 -0.42
CA LEU A 425 -24.96 2.79 -0.07
C LEU A 425 -24.94 1.95 -1.35
N GLY A 426 -23.95 1.06 -1.45
CA GLY A 426 -23.81 0.11 -2.54
C GLY A 426 -24.47 -1.22 -2.21
N SER A 427 -23.71 -2.29 -2.44
CA SER A 427 -24.14 -3.65 -2.12
C SER A 427 -24.12 -3.95 -0.63
N VAL A 428 -25.09 -4.75 -0.19
CA VAL A 428 -25.09 -5.42 1.12
C VAL A 428 -24.79 -6.89 0.90
N TYR A 429 -23.84 -7.44 1.67
CA TYR A 429 -23.47 -8.84 1.57
C TYR A 429 -24.01 -9.60 2.78
N THR A 430 -24.62 -10.76 2.54
CA THR A 430 -25.14 -11.63 3.61
C THR A 430 -24.61 -13.04 3.49
N GLU A 431 -24.26 -13.64 4.61
CA GLU A 431 -24.01 -15.08 4.69
C GLU A 431 -25.34 -15.83 4.65
N GLU A 432 -25.49 -16.76 3.71
CA GLU A 432 -26.71 -17.57 3.52
C GLU A 432 -26.37 -19.06 3.46
N SER A 433 -27.38 -19.91 3.68
CA SER A 433 -27.20 -21.36 3.66
C SER A 433 -26.92 -21.87 2.24
N ALA A 434 -25.96 -22.78 2.13
CA ALA A 434 -25.66 -23.52 0.92
C ALA A 434 -25.74 -25.02 1.19
N ALA A 435 -25.92 -25.80 0.13
CA ALA A 435 -25.91 -27.26 0.16
C ALA A 435 -24.91 -27.84 -0.87
N PHE A 436 -23.92 -27.03 -1.24
CA PHE A 436 -22.91 -27.42 -2.22
C PHE A 436 -22.18 -28.69 -1.78
N ARG A 437 -22.08 -29.65 -2.70
CA ARG A 437 -21.39 -30.94 -2.50
C ARG A 437 -20.79 -31.42 -3.81
N ALA A 438 -19.48 -31.69 -3.79
CA ALA A 438 -18.76 -32.38 -4.86
C ALA A 438 -18.07 -33.61 -4.29
N THR A 439 -18.32 -34.80 -4.84
CA THR A 439 -17.62 -36.03 -4.46
C THR A 439 -16.67 -36.42 -5.59
N LEU A 440 -15.39 -36.47 -5.27
CA LEU A 440 -14.27 -36.71 -6.16
C LEU A 440 -13.75 -38.12 -5.93
N ASP A 441 -13.84 -38.99 -6.93
CA ASP A 441 -13.11 -40.26 -6.96
C ASP A 441 -11.68 -39.98 -7.44
N LEU A 442 -10.70 -40.20 -6.58
CA LEU A 442 -9.32 -39.77 -6.83
C LEU A 442 -8.65 -40.55 -7.96
N ASP A 443 -9.09 -41.77 -8.27
CA ASP A 443 -8.60 -42.56 -9.40
C ASP A 443 -9.25 -42.11 -10.72
N ARG A 444 -10.48 -41.61 -10.66
CA ARG A 444 -11.22 -41.14 -11.85
C ARG A 444 -10.94 -39.69 -12.18
N ILE A 445 -10.69 -38.84 -11.18
CA ILE A 445 -10.42 -37.42 -11.40
C ILE A 445 -9.11 -37.18 -12.16
N GLU A 446 -8.21 -38.17 -12.15
CA GLU A 446 -7.02 -38.19 -13.01
C GLU A 446 -7.38 -38.29 -14.51
N LYS A 447 -8.56 -38.81 -14.84
CA LYS A 447 -8.99 -39.09 -16.21
C LYS A 447 -10.05 -38.11 -16.71
N ALA A 448 -10.87 -37.57 -15.81
CA ALA A 448 -11.96 -36.66 -16.15
C ALA A 448 -12.27 -35.70 -15.00
N PRO A 449 -12.60 -34.43 -15.30
CA PRO A 449 -13.02 -33.47 -14.28
C PRO A 449 -14.38 -33.84 -13.67
N VAL A 450 -14.64 -33.34 -12.47
CA VAL A 450 -15.91 -33.48 -11.75
C VAL A 450 -16.54 -32.09 -11.58
N THR A 451 -17.77 -31.91 -12.07
CA THR A 451 -18.53 -30.66 -11.91
C THR A 451 -19.65 -30.85 -10.89
N ALA A 452 -19.82 -29.88 -10.00
CA ALA A 452 -20.94 -29.77 -9.07
C ALA A 452 -21.55 -28.37 -9.12
N GLU A 453 -22.85 -28.27 -8.82
CA GLU A 453 -23.59 -27.02 -8.83
C GLU A 453 -24.52 -26.93 -7.62
N ASP A 454 -24.64 -25.74 -7.04
CA ASP A 454 -25.62 -25.41 -6.01
C ASP A 454 -26.03 -23.94 -6.16
N GLN A 455 -27.34 -23.67 -6.21
CA GLN A 455 -27.88 -22.29 -6.27
C GLN A 455 -27.22 -21.39 -7.34
N GLY A 456 -26.91 -21.98 -8.50
CA GLY A 456 -26.26 -21.32 -9.64
C GLY A 456 -24.73 -21.18 -9.54
N ASP A 457 -24.14 -21.50 -8.39
CA ASP A 457 -22.69 -21.62 -8.25
C ASP A 457 -22.24 -22.95 -8.81
N ARG A 458 -21.39 -22.94 -9.84
CA ARG A 458 -20.90 -24.15 -10.51
C ARG A 458 -19.39 -24.24 -10.39
N PHE A 459 -18.90 -25.34 -9.82
CA PHE A 459 -17.47 -25.62 -9.69
C PHE A 459 -17.09 -26.90 -10.41
N THR A 460 -16.01 -26.85 -11.18
CA THR A 460 -15.41 -27.99 -11.87
C THR A 460 -14.03 -28.25 -11.30
N PHE A 461 -13.85 -29.41 -10.70
CA PHE A 461 -12.59 -29.87 -10.12
C PHE A 461 -11.88 -30.83 -11.06
N LYS A 462 -10.56 -30.71 -11.15
CA LYS A 462 -9.70 -31.63 -11.90
C LYS A 462 -8.42 -31.89 -11.12
N LYS A 463 -7.74 -33.00 -11.45
CA LYS A 463 -6.38 -33.22 -10.99
C LYS A 463 -5.56 -31.98 -11.33
N TYR A 464 -4.79 -31.50 -10.37
CA TYR A 464 -3.87 -30.42 -10.64
C TYR A 464 -2.79 -30.93 -11.60
N GLU A 465 -2.92 -30.54 -12.86
CA GLU A 465 -1.81 -30.60 -13.80
C GLU A 465 -1.12 -29.25 -13.74
N TYR A 466 0.20 -29.24 -13.53
CA TYR A 466 1.00 -28.04 -13.74
C TYR A 466 0.91 -27.69 -15.22
N VAL A 467 -0.09 -26.90 -15.58
CA VAL A 467 -0.15 -26.28 -16.90
C VAL A 467 0.93 -25.23 -16.89
N LYS A 468 1.91 -25.36 -17.80
CA LYS A 468 2.78 -24.27 -18.25
C LYS A 468 1.92 -23.20 -18.93
N ASP A 469 1.05 -22.57 -18.15
CA ASP A 469 0.31 -21.42 -18.59
C ASP A 469 1.30 -20.26 -18.54
N ALA A 470 1.68 -19.73 -19.71
CA ALA A 470 2.59 -18.60 -19.83
C ALA A 470 2.11 -17.38 -19.02
N ASN A 471 0.81 -17.30 -18.73
CA ASN A 471 0.21 -16.22 -17.94
C ASN A 471 0.14 -16.47 -16.42
N ARG A 472 0.55 -17.66 -15.94
CA ARG A 472 0.58 -17.94 -14.50
C ARG A 472 1.91 -17.42 -13.95
N VAL A 473 1.87 -16.31 -13.21
CA VAL A 473 3.06 -15.73 -12.54
C VAL A 473 3.47 -16.63 -11.38
N VAL A 474 4.06 -17.79 -11.69
CA VAL A 474 4.92 -18.56 -10.79
C VAL A 474 6.04 -19.16 -11.65
N ASP A 475 6.75 -18.31 -12.39
CA ASP A 475 7.94 -18.69 -13.14
C ASP A 475 9.18 -18.36 -12.29
N VAL A 476 9.30 -19.05 -11.15
CA VAL A 476 10.55 -19.11 -10.41
C VAL A 476 11.27 -20.35 -10.91
N GLU A 477 12.31 -20.14 -11.73
CA GLU A 477 13.15 -21.19 -12.30
C GLU A 477 13.63 -22.15 -11.18
N GLY A 478 13.13 -23.40 -11.17
CA GLY A 478 13.40 -24.40 -10.13
C GLY A 478 12.19 -24.81 -9.26
N PHE A 479 11.01 -24.22 -9.48
CA PHE A 479 9.77 -24.49 -8.74
C PHE A 479 8.70 -25.20 -9.60
N ASP A 480 9.13 -25.82 -10.71
CA ASP A 480 8.28 -26.47 -11.72
C ASP A 480 7.55 -27.74 -11.23
N ASP A 481 7.76 -28.16 -9.98
CA ASP A 481 7.37 -29.49 -9.48
C ASP A 481 6.24 -29.49 -8.41
N GLY A 482 5.62 -28.34 -8.13
CA GLY A 482 4.56 -28.25 -7.12
C GLY A 482 4.22 -26.83 -6.65
N ALA A 483 3.53 -26.74 -5.51
CA ALA A 483 3.27 -25.48 -4.82
C ALA A 483 4.23 -25.32 -3.64
N TYR A 484 4.56 -24.07 -3.29
CA TYR A 484 5.58 -23.77 -2.29
C TYR A 484 5.13 -22.64 -1.36
N SER A 485 5.56 -22.71 -0.10
CA SER A 485 5.54 -21.58 0.82
C SER A 485 6.94 -20.96 0.90
N PHE A 486 7.01 -19.65 1.10
CA PHE A 486 8.27 -18.94 1.29
C PHE A 486 8.39 -18.52 2.75
N ASN A 487 9.52 -18.89 3.35
CA ASN A 487 9.91 -18.48 4.69
C ASN A 487 10.43 -17.04 4.65
N THR A 488 10.49 -16.39 5.82
CA THR A 488 10.99 -15.01 5.95
C THR A 488 12.45 -14.85 5.55
N ASP A 489 13.25 -15.92 5.61
CA ASP A 489 14.64 -15.96 5.14
C ASP A 489 14.77 -16.16 3.62
N GLY A 490 13.64 -16.17 2.90
CA GLY A 490 13.59 -16.37 1.45
C GLY A 490 13.74 -17.83 1.02
N THR A 491 13.92 -18.77 1.96
CA THR A 491 13.91 -20.21 1.64
C THR A 491 12.50 -20.65 1.30
N ALA A 492 12.38 -21.57 0.35
CA ALA A 492 11.09 -22.07 -0.07
C ALA A 492 10.89 -23.52 0.36
N THR A 493 9.73 -23.81 0.93
CA THR A 493 9.34 -25.14 1.37
C THR A 493 8.28 -25.66 0.41
N LYS A 494 8.55 -26.83 -0.19
CA LYS A 494 7.55 -27.49 -1.04
C LYS A 494 6.38 -27.92 -0.16
N LEU A 495 5.17 -27.57 -0.58
CA LEU A 495 3.95 -27.98 0.09
C LEU A 495 3.62 -29.40 -0.35
N GLU A 496 3.72 -30.35 0.57
CA GLU A 496 3.37 -31.75 0.33
C GLU A 496 1.88 -31.97 0.61
N GLY A 497 1.14 -32.46 -0.39
CA GLY A 497 -0.29 -32.72 -0.26
C GLY A 497 -0.93 -33.22 -1.55
N TYR A 498 -2.25 -33.36 -1.54
CA TYR A 498 -3.01 -33.63 -2.76
C TYR A 498 -3.51 -32.33 -3.38
N HIS A 499 -3.11 -32.11 -4.64
CA HIS A 499 -3.38 -30.87 -5.36
C HIS A 499 -4.57 -31.05 -6.30
N LEU A 500 -5.55 -30.15 -6.18
CA LEU A 500 -6.73 -30.09 -7.03
C LEU A 500 -6.83 -28.69 -7.63
N ALA A 501 -7.01 -28.62 -8.95
CA ALA A 501 -7.38 -27.37 -9.61
C ALA A 501 -8.90 -27.27 -9.68
N PHE A 502 -9.42 -26.05 -9.62
CA PHE A 502 -10.84 -25.80 -9.84
C PHE A 502 -11.10 -24.59 -10.73
N GLU A 503 -12.20 -24.67 -11.46
CA GLU A 503 -12.81 -23.58 -12.19
C GLU A 503 -14.20 -23.35 -11.61
N GLY A 504 -14.48 -22.14 -11.15
CA GLY A 504 -15.76 -21.74 -10.57
C GLY A 504 -16.48 -20.72 -11.46
N MET A 505 -17.80 -20.82 -11.55
CA MET A 505 -18.66 -19.76 -12.07
C MET A 505 -19.71 -19.50 -11.01
N LEU A 506 -19.68 -18.31 -10.41
CA LEU A 506 -20.62 -17.95 -9.37
C LEU A 506 -22.00 -17.63 -9.96
N GLY A 507 -23.04 -17.95 -9.19
CA GLY A 507 -24.41 -17.57 -9.47
C GLY A 507 -24.57 -16.05 -9.50
N GLU A 508 -25.70 -15.60 -10.03
CA GLU A 508 -25.95 -14.17 -10.27
C GLU A 508 -25.96 -13.31 -9.00
N GLU A 509 -26.47 -13.89 -7.92
CA GLU A 509 -26.55 -13.25 -6.61
C GLU A 509 -25.38 -13.63 -5.70
N ALA A 510 -24.45 -14.48 -6.14
CA ALA A 510 -23.33 -14.90 -5.31
C ALA A 510 -22.23 -13.83 -5.31
N ALA A 511 -21.83 -13.42 -4.11
CA ALA A 511 -20.75 -12.46 -3.93
C ALA A 511 -19.41 -13.15 -4.16
N ALA A 512 -18.55 -12.53 -4.98
CA ALA A 512 -17.18 -12.97 -5.22
C ALA A 512 -16.26 -12.59 -4.05
N MET A 513 -16.58 -13.11 -2.87
CA MET A 513 -15.79 -12.94 -1.66
C MET A 513 -14.84 -14.12 -1.49
N SER A 514 -13.92 -14.02 -0.54
CA SER A 514 -12.97 -15.06 -0.16
C SER A 514 -13.46 -15.93 1.03
N PRO A 515 -14.73 -16.38 1.14
CA PRO A 515 -15.11 -17.23 2.25
C PRO A 515 -14.81 -18.71 1.96
N PHE A 516 -14.20 -19.06 0.81
CA PHE A 516 -13.84 -20.44 0.46
C PHE A 516 -13.05 -21.12 1.58
N ARG A 517 -12.11 -20.39 2.21
CA ARG A 517 -11.32 -20.90 3.35
C ARG A 517 -12.16 -21.20 4.59
N ALA A 518 -13.28 -20.49 4.78
CA ALA A 518 -14.13 -20.59 5.96
C ALA A 518 -15.36 -21.48 5.75
N TYR A 519 -15.81 -21.66 4.51
CA TYR A 519 -17.06 -22.38 4.19
C TYR A 519 -16.85 -23.75 3.58
N TRP A 520 -15.72 -24.00 2.91
CA TRP A 520 -15.46 -25.32 2.34
C TRP A 520 -14.89 -26.26 3.40
N SER A 521 -15.45 -27.47 3.45
CA SER A 521 -14.98 -28.58 4.27
C SER A 521 -14.69 -29.77 3.37
N ILE A 522 -13.55 -30.42 3.60
CA ILE A 522 -13.10 -31.58 2.84
C ILE A 522 -13.08 -32.81 3.76
N THR A 523 -13.73 -33.89 3.33
CA THR A 523 -13.77 -35.17 4.06
C THR A 523 -13.48 -36.36 3.15
N ASP A 524 -12.91 -37.44 3.67
CA ASP A 524 -12.76 -38.70 2.90
C ASP A 524 -14.01 -39.61 2.97
N GLU A 525 -13.95 -40.78 2.33
CA GLU A 525 -15.00 -41.81 2.38
C GLU A 525 -15.29 -42.37 3.78
N ASN A 526 -14.36 -42.22 4.72
CA ASN A 526 -14.50 -42.68 6.11
C ASN A 526 -15.03 -41.58 7.04
N GLY A 527 -15.25 -40.37 6.51
CA GLY A 527 -15.66 -39.20 7.28
C GLY A 527 -14.52 -38.47 8.00
N LYS A 528 -13.24 -38.81 7.72
CA LYS A 528 -12.09 -38.05 8.22
C LYS A 528 -12.12 -36.67 7.59
N LYS A 529 -12.15 -35.62 8.40
CA LYS A 529 -12.07 -34.23 7.97
C LYS A 529 -10.62 -33.80 7.82
N TYR A 530 -10.34 -33.00 6.78
CA TYR A 530 -9.05 -32.36 6.58
C TYR A 530 -9.17 -30.86 6.88
N ASP A 531 -8.47 -30.41 7.92
CA ASP A 531 -8.46 -29.00 8.33
C ASP A 531 -7.26 -28.22 7.75
N ASP A 532 -6.16 -28.91 7.43
CA ASP A 532 -4.98 -28.33 6.79
C ASP A 532 -5.15 -28.22 5.27
N VAL A 533 -6.02 -27.31 4.84
CA VAL A 533 -6.29 -27.07 3.41
C VAL A 533 -5.85 -25.66 3.03
N GLN A 534 -4.97 -25.56 2.02
CA GLN A 534 -4.59 -24.29 1.43
C GLN A 534 -5.44 -24.00 0.20
N TYR A 535 -5.94 -22.76 0.12
CA TYR A 535 -6.80 -22.30 -0.98
C TYR A 535 -6.14 -21.11 -1.66
N PHE A 536 -5.99 -21.21 -2.98
CA PHE A 536 -5.41 -20.19 -3.83
C PHE A 536 -6.40 -19.83 -4.94
N ILE A 537 -6.72 -18.54 -5.05
CA ILE A 537 -7.44 -18.00 -6.19
C ILE A 537 -6.37 -17.44 -7.14
N ASP A 538 -6.16 -18.12 -8.26
CA ASP A 538 -5.18 -17.71 -9.28
C ASP A 538 -5.74 -16.58 -10.13
N ARG A 539 -7.03 -16.66 -10.49
CA ARG A 539 -7.69 -15.68 -11.35
C ARG A 539 -9.15 -15.50 -10.96
N THR A 540 -9.60 -14.25 -11.02
CA THR A 540 -11.02 -13.89 -11.05
C THR A 540 -11.26 -13.13 -12.35
N ASP A 541 -12.33 -13.42 -13.07
CA ASP A 541 -12.78 -12.65 -14.22
C ASP A 541 -14.28 -12.41 -14.09
N TYR A 542 -14.81 -11.47 -14.88
CA TYR A 542 -16.23 -11.15 -14.88
C TYR A 542 -16.80 -11.32 -16.28
N LYS A 543 -17.82 -12.18 -16.39
CA LYS A 543 -18.53 -12.41 -17.64
C LYS A 543 -20.03 -12.29 -17.38
N ASN A 544 -20.68 -11.38 -18.10
CA ASN A 544 -22.11 -11.09 -17.95
C ASN A 544 -22.53 -10.81 -16.49
N GLY A 545 -21.69 -10.08 -15.75
CA GLY A 545 -21.95 -9.73 -14.34
C GLY A 545 -21.75 -10.85 -13.32
N ARG A 546 -21.27 -12.03 -13.74
CA ARG A 546 -20.94 -13.16 -12.88
C ARG A 546 -19.43 -13.34 -12.76
N ALA A 547 -18.96 -13.72 -11.58
CA ALA A 547 -17.55 -13.98 -11.36
C ALA A 547 -17.19 -15.39 -11.83
N GLU A 548 -16.18 -15.48 -12.69
CA GLU A 548 -15.49 -16.71 -13.04
C GLU A 548 -14.19 -16.78 -12.23
N LEU A 549 -13.95 -17.91 -11.58
CA LEU A 549 -12.83 -18.15 -10.69
C LEU A 549 -11.98 -19.27 -11.25
N THR A 550 -10.67 -19.13 -11.17
CA THR A 550 -9.73 -20.23 -11.37
C THR A 550 -8.81 -20.25 -10.17
N GLY A 551 -8.60 -21.44 -9.63
CA GLY A 551 -7.81 -21.59 -8.41
C GLY A 551 -7.32 -23.00 -8.21
N SER A 552 -6.62 -23.17 -7.10
CA SER A 552 -6.15 -24.47 -6.63
C SER A 552 -6.41 -24.63 -5.14
N LEU A 553 -6.62 -25.88 -4.75
CA LEU A 553 -6.73 -26.30 -3.37
C LEU A 553 -5.70 -27.41 -3.11
N ILE A 554 -5.05 -27.36 -1.95
CA ILE A 554 -4.02 -28.31 -1.54
C ILE A 554 -4.44 -28.88 -0.20
N VAL A 555 -4.69 -30.20 -0.18
CA VAL A 555 -5.01 -30.94 1.04
C VAL A 555 -3.72 -31.51 1.60
N LEU A 556 -3.24 -30.95 2.71
CA LEU A 556 -2.01 -31.39 3.36
C LEU A 556 -2.28 -32.62 4.24
N ASN A 557 -1.21 -33.34 4.60
CA ASN A 557 -1.27 -34.45 5.58
C ASN A 557 -2.29 -35.55 5.21
N ILE A 558 -2.42 -35.84 3.92
CA ILE A 558 -3.44 -36.75 3.36
C ILE A 558 -3.08 -38.24 3.45
N GLU A 559 -2.27 -38.65 4.43
CA GLU A 559 -1.88 -40.05 4.62
C GLU A 559 -2.77 -40.77 5.65
N PRO A 560 -3.17 -42.04 5.40
CA PRO A 560 -3.06 -42.75 4.12
C PRO A 560 -3.97 -42.11 3.05
N PHE A 561 -3.58 -42.29 1.78
CA PHE A 561 -4.27 -41.68 0.65
C PHE A 561 -5.70 -42.25 0.48
N PRO A 562 -6.76 -41.41 0.53
CA PRO A 562 -8.14 -41.88 0.45
C PRO A 562 -8.55 -42.22 -0.99
N LYS A 563 -9.63 -42.99 -1.15
CA LYS A 563 -10.19 -43.26 -2.49
C LYS A 563 -11.06 -42.11 -2.98
N GLN A 564 -11.72 -41.40 -2.06
CA GLN A 564 -12.63 -40.32 -2.38
C GLN A 564 -12.41 -39.11 -1.49
N LEU A 565 -12.59 -37.93 -2.06
CA LEU A 565 -12.73 -36.69 -1.30
C LEU A 565 -14.10 -36.08 -1.57
N THR A 566 -14.78 -35.64 -0.53
CA THR A 566 -16.00 -34.86 -0.62
C THR A 566 -15.72 -33.44 -0.18
N ILE A 567 -15.95 -32.48 -1.07
CA ILE A 567 -15.92 -31.05 -0.80
C ILE A 567 -17.37 -30.61 -0.54
N THR A 568 -17.62 -30.00 0.60
CA THR A 568 -18.94 -29.45 0.95
C THR A 568 -18.84 -27.98 1.34
N ALA A 569 -19.88 -27.20 1.05
CA ALA A 569 -20.06 -25.86 1.61
C ALA A 569 -21.48 -25.72 2.16
N THR A 570 -21.59 -25.37 3.44
CA THR A 570 -22.89 -25.16 4.10
C THR A 570 -23.36 -23.71 4.07
N LYS A 571 -22.49 -22.82 3.57
CA LYS A 571 -22.68 -21.38 3.54
C LYS A 571 -22.15 -20.78 2.24
N ARG A 572 -22.73 -19.65 1.83
CA ARG A 572 -22.27 -18.79 0.73
C ARG A 572 -22.47 -17.32 1.10
N MET A 573 -21.77 -16.43 0.42
CA MET A 573 -22.04 -14.99 0.50
C MET A 573 -22.94 -14.58 -0.67
N VAL A 574 -24.00 -13.83 -0.37
CA VAL A 574 -24.95 -13.30 -1.34
C VAL A 574 -24.81 -11.78 -1.42
N GLU A 575 -24.81 -11.23 -2.63
CA GLU A 575 -24.76 -9.80 -2.91
C GLU A 575 -26.16 -9.25 -3.18
N HIS A 576 -26.63 -8.36 -2.30
CA HIS A 576 -27.87 -7.62 -2.44
C HIS A 576 -27.58 -6.23 -3.00
N ARG A 577 -27.91 -6.01 -4.29
CA ARG A 577 -27.63 -4.74 -5.00
C ARG A 577 -28.75 -3.71 -4.93
N ASN A 578 -29.95 -4.12 -4.53
CA ASN A 578 -31.15 -3.27 -4.52
C ASN A 578 -31.27 -2.52 -3.19
N VAL A 579 -30.31 -1.65 -2.90
CA VAL A 579 -30.36 -0.79 -1.72
C VAL A 579 -30.30 0.66 -2.16
N ASP A 580 -31.40 1.37 -1.90
CA ASP A 580 -31.53 2.78 -2.27
C ASP A 580 -31.40 3.63 -1.00
N TRP A 581 -30.16 4.00 -0.69
CA TRP A 581 -29.86 4.93 0.39
C TRP A 581 -28.74 5.88 -0.01
N ASP A 582 -29.12 7.13 -0.26
CA ASP A 582 -28.24 8.24 -0.59
C ASP A 582 -28.48 9.37 0.42
N ILE A 583 -27.43 9.88 1.03
CA ILE A 583 -27.49 10.99 1.99
C ILE A 583 -26.43 12.04 1.68
N PRO A 584 -26.77 13.34 1.76
CA PRO A 584 -25.77 14.39 1.69
C PRO A 584 -24.86 14.31 2.92
N VAL A 585 -23.55 14.33 2.67
CA VAL A 585 -22.48 14.38 3.67
C VAL A 585 -21.94 15.81 3.78
N LEU A 586 -21.69 16.45 2.64
CA LEU A 586 -21.36 17.86 2.51
C LEU A 586 -22.27 18.48 1.45
N SER A 587 -22.97 19.55 1.79
CA SER A 587 -23.74 20.35 0.83
C SER A 587 -22.92 21.56 0.39
N GLU A 588 -23.13 22.04 -0.84
CA GLU A 588 -22.58 23.33 -1.28
C GLU A 588 -22.97 24.43 -0.29
N LYS A 589 -22.05 25.36 -0.03
CA LYS A 589 -22.28 26.53 0.82
C LYS A 589 -23.04 27.63 0.11
#